data_AF-A0A497KNM8-F1
#
_entry.id   AF-A0A497KNM8-F1
#
_cell.length_a   1.000
_cell.length_b   1.000
_cell.length_c   1.000
_cell.angle_alpha   90.00
_cell.angle_beta   90.00
_cell.angle_gamma   90.00
#
_symmetry.space_group_name_H-M   'P 1'
#
loop_
_entity.id
_entity.type
_entity.pdbx_description
1 polymer ?
#
loop_
_entity_poly.entity_id
_entity_poly.type
_entity_poly.pdbx_seq_one_letter_code
_entity_poly.pdbx_strand_id
1 'polypeptide(L)' 'MIIRTQNILAFAARNLSYGGVALIITAAYIVYVQPNYINVFLAPYTGNPIQLGGVLVLVGGLVSAFGFVLKNLLKN' A
#
# COMPACT_ATOMS: atom_id res chain seq x y z
N MET A 1 5.52 -24.78 -18.09
CA MET A 1 5.36 -24.28 -16.69
C MET A 1 5.72 -22.80 -16.55
N ILE A 2 6.77 -22.32 -17.24
CA ILE A 2 7.31 -20.94 -17.18
C ILE A 2 6.28 -19.84 -17.55
N ILE A 3 5.40 -20.09 -18.52
CA ILE A 3 4.39 -19.11 -18.99
C ILE A 3 3.32 -18.83 -17.91
N ARG A 4 2.93 -19.85 -17.11
CA ARG A 4 1.96 -19.66 -16.02
C ARG A 4 2.52 -18.77 -14.91
N THR A 5 3.78 -18.96 -14.56
CA THR A 5 4.46 -18.16 -13.53
C THR A 5 4.61 -16.69 -13.92
N GLN A 6 4.88 -16.37 -15.19
CA GLN A 6 4.92 -14.97 -15.66
C GLN A 6 3.55 -14.28 -15.57
N ASN A 7 2.48 -14.97 -15.93
CA ASN A 7 1.11 -14.43 -15.83
C ASN A 7 0.68 -14.17 -14.38
N ILE A 8 1.03 -15.07 -13.45
CA ILE A 8 0.76 -14.89 -12.02
C ILE A 8 1.55 -13.70 -11.46
N LEU A 9 2.82 -13.55 -11.83
CA LEU A 9 3.65 -12.44 -11.39
C LEU A 9 3.12 -11.09 -11.92
N ALA A 10 2.67 -11.05 -13.18
CA ALA A 10 2.09 -9.85 -13.78
C ALA A 10 0.73 -9.46 -13.18
N PHE A 11 -0.06 -10.45 -12.73
CA PHE A 11 -1.26 -10.21 -11.94
C PHE A 11 -0.92 -9.66 -10.55
N ALA A 12 0.03 -10.29 -9.85
CA ALA A 12 0.49 -9.85 -8.54
C ALA A 12 1.03 -8.41 -8.58
N ALA A 13 1.89 -8.08 -9.56
CA ALA A 13 2.48 -6.75 -9.70
C ALA A 13 1.42 -5.64 -9.87
N ARG A 14 0.35 -5.91 -10.64
CA ARG A 14 -0.78 -4.97 -10.79
C ARG A 14 -1.54 -4.79 -9.49
N ASN A 15 -1.90 -5.89 -8.82
CA ASN A 15 -2.59 -5.80 -7.52
C ASN A 15 -1.74 -5.07 -6.49
N LEU A 16 -0.42 -5.27 -6.51
CA LEU A 16 0.51 -4.60 -5.62
C LEU A 16 0.55 -3.08 -5.87
N SER A 17 0.57 -2.64 -7.13
CA SER A 17 0.56 -1.20 -7.43
C SER A 17 -0.72 -0.52 -6.94
N TYR A 18 -1.89 -1.11 -7.22
CA TYR A 18 -3.17 -0.55 -6.78
C TYR A 18 -3.37 -0.67 -5.26
N GLY A 19 -2.91 -1.76 -4.64
CA GLY A 19 -2.94 -1.95 -3.20
C GLY A 19 -2.12 -0.89 -2.45
N GLY A 20 -0.95 -0.52 -2.98
CA GLY A 20 -0.16 0.59 -2.44
C GLY A 20 -0.89 1.94 -2.47
N VAL A 21 -1.57 2.24 -3.58
CA VAL A 21 -2.40 3.46 -3.70
C VAL A 21 -3.58 3.44 -2.71
N ALA A 22 -4.24 2.29 -2.55
CA ALA A 22 -5.34 2.15 -1.59
C ALA A 22 -4.88 2.41 -0.14
N LEU A 23 -3.66 2.00 0.23
CA LEU A 23 -3.09 2.30 1.54
C LEU A 23 -2.86 3.80 1.75
N ILE A 24 -2.41 4.52 0.72
CA ILE A 24 -2.22 5.98 0.78
C ILE A 24 -3.57 6.69 0.97
N ILE A 25 -4.60 6.28 0.21
CA ILE A 25 -5.95 6.84 0.35
C ILE A 25 -6.51 6.57 1.75
N THR A 26 -6.30 5.34 2.25
CA THR A 26 -6.69 4.98 3.61
C THR A 26 -6.00 5.89 4.61
N ALA A 27 -4.69 6.08 4.52
CA ALA A 27 -3.95 7.00 5.38
C ALA A 27 -4.53 8.42 5.40
N ALA A 28 -4.88 8.97 4.22
CA ALA A 28 -5.51 10.27 4.12
C ALA A 28 -6.88 10.30 4.82
N TYR A 29 -7.70 9.28 4.64
CA TYR A 29 -8.99 9.17 5.33
C TYR A 29 -8.83 9.14 6.86
N ILE A 30 -7.86 8.37 7.35
CA ILE A 30 -7.55 8.27 8.79
C ILE A 30 -7.15 9.63 9.35
N VAL A 31 -6.24 10.34 8.68
CA VAL A 31 -5.70 11.61 9.18
C VAL A 31 -6.71 12.75 9.09
N TYR A 32 -7.46 12.85 7.99
CA TYR A 32 -8.28 14.03 7.69
C TYR A 32 -9.77 13.87 7.99
N VAL A 33 -10.32 12.65 7.98
CA VAL A 33 -11.76 12.43 8.10
C VAL A 33 -12.12 11.88 9.48
N GLN A 34 -11.48 10.80 9.92
CA GLN A 34 -11.84 10.12 11.18
C GLN A 34 -10.60 9.63 11.96
N PRO A 35 -9.85 10.56 12.59
CA PRO A 35 -8.65 10.23 13.37
C PRO A 35 -8.88 9.28 14.54
N ASN A 36 -10.09 9.24 15.12
CA ASN A 36 -10.36 8.53 16.37
C ASN A 36 -11.05 7.15 16.18
N TYR A 37 -11.33 6.71 14.95
CA TYR A 37 -12.10 5.48 14.70
C TYR A 37 -11.27 4.18 14.77
N ILE A 38 -9.96 4.32 14.98
CA ILE A 38 -9.00 3.24 14.72
C ILE A 38 -8.07 3.05 15.91
N ASN A 39 -8.57 3.36 17.11
CA ASN A 39 -7.83 3.33 18.37
C ASN A 39 -7.05 2.03 18.60
N VAL A 40 -7.55 0.89 18.11
CA VAL A 40 -6.86 -0.41 18.15
C VAL A 40 -5.55 -0.40 17.35
N PHE A 41 -5.54 0.27 16.19
CA PHE A 41 -4.37 0.41 15.32
C PHE A 41 -3.50 1.61 15.69
N LEU A 42 -4.00 2.53 16.52
CA LEU A 42 -3.25 3.70 17.00
C LEU A 42 -2.45 3.41 18.28
N ALA A 43 -2.78 2.33 19.01
CA ALA A 43 -2.08 1.95 20.24
C ALA A 43 -0.55 1.84 20.10
N PRO A 44 0.03 1.29 19.01
CA PRO A 44 1.48 1.27 18.79
C PRO A 44 2.07 2.67 18.49
N TYR A 45 1.23 3.60 18.06
CA TYR A 45 1.59 4.96 17.64
C TYR A 45 1.13 6.01 18.65
N THR A 46 1.10 5.65 19.93
CA THR A 46 0.73 6.52 21.07
C THR A 46 -0.65 7.19 20.95
N GLY A 47 -1.56 6.64 20.14
CA GLY A 47 -2.85 7.29 19.87
C GLY A 47 -2.78 8.38 18.79
N ASN A 48 -1.63 8.58 18.13
CA ASN A 48 -1.41 9.65 17.17
C ASN A 48 -1.73 9.20 15.71
N PRO A 49 -2.85 9.66 15.13
CA PRO A 49 -3.28 9.28 13.78
C PRO A 49 -2.36 9.82 12.69
N ILE A 50 -1.64 10.91 12.93
CA ILE A 50 -0.68 11.47 11.97
C ILE A 50 0.52 10.52 11.80
N GLN A 51 0.99 9.90 12.89
CA GLN A 51 2.10 8.95 12.83
C GLN A 51 1.70 7.67 12.09
N LEU A 52 0.54 7.09 12.43
CA LEU A 52 0.00 5.93 11.70
C LEU A 52 -0.20 6.25 10.22
N GLY A 53 -0.81 7.40 9.91
CA GLY A 53 -1.01 7.86 8.54
C GLY A 53 0.31 8.01 7.78
N GLY A 54 1.32 8.61 8.40
CA GLY A 54 2.66 8.75 7.80
C GLY A 54 3.30 7.40 7.46
N VAL A 55 3.19 6.40 8.35
CA VAL A 55 3.67 5.04 8.09
C VAL A 55 2.91 4.39 6.94
N LEU A 56 1.59 4.51 6.89
CA LEU A 56 0.77 3.96 5.80
C LEU A 56 1.09 4.61 4.45
N VAL A 57 1.35 5.92 4.41
CA VAL A 57 1.78 6.61 3.20
C VAL A 57 3.14 6.11 2.74
N LEU A 58 4.12 5.97 3.64
CA LEU A 58 5.45 5.45 3.32
C LEU A 58 5.39 4.02 2.78
N VAL A 59 4.71 3.11 3.50
CA VAL A 59 4.56 1.72 3.09
C VAL A 59 3.77 1.62 1.79
N GLY A 60 2.64 2.33 1.67
CA GLY A 60 1.82 2.36 0.47
C GLY A 60 2.58 2.87 -0.76
N GLY A 61 3.40 3.92 -0.58
CA GLY A 61 4.28 4.45 -1.63
C GLY A 61 5.33 3.45 -2.09
N LEU A 62 6.04 2.81 -1.16
CA LEU A 62 7.06 1.79 -1.46
C LEU A 62 6.45 0.58 -2.17
N VAL A 63 5.31 0.08 -1.69
CA VAL A 63 4.58 -1.05 -2.28
C VAL A 63 4.08 -0.67 -3.69
N SER A 64 3.54 0.52 -3.86
CA SER A 64 3.08 0.99 -5.18
C SER A 64 4.23 1.09 -6.19
N ALA A 65 5.35 1.70 -5.78
CA ALA A 65 6.55 1.83 -6.60
C ALA A 65 7.13 0.46 -6.97
N PHE A 66 7.22 -0.47 -6.02
CA PHE A 66 7.71 -1.82 -6.28
C PHE A 66 6.81 -2.58 -7.27
N GLY A 67 5.48 -2.50 -7.11
CA GLY A 67 4.53 -3.08 -8.05
C GLY A 67 4.64 -2.49 -9.46
N PHE A 68 4.86 -1.17 -9.56
CA PHE A 68 5.10 -0.48 -10.83
C PHE A 68 6.39 -0.94 -11.51
N VAL A 69 7.51 -1.03 -10.76
CA VAL A 69 8.79 -1.52 -11.28
C VAL A 69 8.66 -2.96 -11.78
N LEU A 70 8.08 -3.86 -10.98
CA LEU A 70 7.82 -5.24 -11.38
C LEU A 70 6.98 -5.34 -12.65
N LYS A 71 5.93 -4.52 -12.76
CA LYS A 71 5.08 -4.48 -13.96
C LYS A 71 5.87 -4.08 -15.21
N ASN A 72 6.81 -3.15 -15.10
CA ASN A 72 7.64 -2.74 -16.23
C ASN A 72 8.71 -3.78 -16.57
N LEU A 73 9.32 -4.43 -15.58
CA LEU A 73 10.28 -5.51 -15.80
C LEU A 73 9.65 -6.74 -16.48
N LEU A 74 8.38 -7.04 -16.19
CA LEU A 74 7.65 -8.18 -16.77
C LEU A 74 7.09 -7.93 -18.17
N LYS A 75 7.15 -6.69 -18.67
CA LYS A 75 6.75 -6.35 -20.03
C LYS A 75 7.90 -6.49 -21.05
N ASN A 76 9.14 -6.48 -20.57
CA ASN A 76 10.34 -6.74 -21.35
C ASN A 76 10.66 -8.23 -21.33
#